data_AF-A0A2S8AF94-F1
#
_entry.id   AF-A0A2S8AF94-F1
#
_cell.length_a   1.000
_cell.length_b   1.000
_cell.length_c   1.000
_cell.angle_alpha   90.00
_cell.angle_beta   90.00
_cell.angle_gamma   90.00
#
_symmetry.space_group_name_H-M   'P 1'
#
loop_
_entity.id
_entity.type
_entity.pdbx_description
1 polymer ?
#
loop_
_entity_poly.entity_id
_entity_poly.type
_entity_poly.pdbx_seq_one_letter_code
_entity_poly.pdbx_strand_id
1 'polypeptide(L)'
;VEGYNGNFDINRCYTLKAEATAIAPCIVNYEPNDYFAKATDINTNTNYYAGIGSSADKDYYKFTLNSKSNVTVTLQNLPKNYDLIIYNIAQNQIGKSALGGTSNESITLNYLKPGTYYVVVEGYNGNFDINRCY
;
A
#
# COMPACT_ATOMS: atom_id res chain seq x y z
N VAL A 1 -39.20 -4.75 -15.49
CA VAL A 1 -38.82 -6.12 -15.88
C VAL A 1 -39.87 -6.61 -16.85
N GLU A 2 -39.46 -7.09 -18.02
CA GLU A 2 -40.38 -7.78 -18.93
C GLU A 2 -40.34 -9.28 -18.62
N GLY A 3 -41.51 -9.89 -18.51
CA GLY A 3 -41.59 -11.33 -18.35
C GLY A 3 -41.29 -12.04 -19.67
N TYR A 4 -40.39 -13.01 -19.64
CA TYR A 4 -40.14 -13.87 -20.80
C TYR A 4 -41.43 -14.54 -21.27
N ASN A 5 -41.72 -14.47 -22.58
CA ASN A 5 -42.95 -14.97 -23.21
C ASN A 5 -44.25 -14.45 -22.58
N GLY A 6 -44.25 -13.24 -22.03
CA GLY A 6 -45.46 -12.63 -21.46
C GLY A 6 -45.86 -13.15 -20.08
N ASN A 7 -44.96 -13.84 -19.36
CA ASN A 7 -45.22 -14.26 -17.98
C ASN A 7 -45.34 -13.06 -17.02
N PHE A 8 -46.38 -13.02 -16.20
CA PHE A 8 -46.52 -12.06 -15.11
C PHE A 8 -47.20 -12.70 -13.90
N ASP A 9 -46.89 -12.23 -12.69
CA ASP A 9 -47.51 -12.66 -11.43
C ASP A 9 -48.00 -11.42 -10.68
N ILE A 10 -49.32 -11.32 -10.48
CA ILE A 10 -49.97 -10.17 -9.84
C ILE A 10 -49.93 -10.21 -8.31
N ASN A 11 -49.54 -11.35 -7.73
CA ASN A 11 -49.52 -11.57 -6.28
C ASN A 11 -48.10 -11.58 -5.70
N ARG A 12 -47.07 -11.37 -6.52
CA ARG A 12 -45.66 -11.40 -6.10
C ARG A 12 -44.86 -10.22 -6.65
N CYS A 13 -44.22 -9.49 -5.74
CA CYS A 13 -43.24 -8.46 -6.07
C CYS A 13 -41.83 -9.06 -6.07
N TYR A 14 -40.94 -8.54 -6.92
CA TYR A 14 -39.49 -8.78 -6.82
C TYR A 14 -38.81 -7.63 -6.09
N THR A 15 -37.67 -7.92 -5.46
CA THR A 15 -36.75 -6.91 -4.94
C THR A 15 -35.48 -6.94 -5.79
N LEU A 16 -35.06 -5.78 -6.30
CA LEU A 16 -33.77 -5.60 -6.95
C LEU A 16 -32.92 -4.69 -6.06
N LYS A 17 -31.73 -5.15 -5.66
CA LYS A 17 -30.76 -4.34 -4.92
C LYS A 17 -29.45 -4.30 -5.71
N ALA A 18 -28.97 -3.10 -5.99
CA ALA A 18 -27.59 -2.85 -6.41
C ALA A 18 -26.82 -2.34 -5.20
N GLU A 19 -25.66 -2.94 -4.93
CA GLU A 19 -24.73 -2.50 -3.88
C GLU A 19 -23.41 -2.11 -4.53
N ALA A 20 -22.79 -1.06 -4.01
CA ALA A 20 -21.46 -0.63 -4.40
C ALA A 20 -20.68 -0.19 -3.16
N THR A 21 -19.40 -0.51 -3.12
CA THR A 21 -18.45 -0.02 -2.12
C THR A 21 -17.43 0.85 -2.84
N ALA A 22 -17.23 2.07 -2.35
CA ALA A 22 -16.23 2.96 -2.91
C ALA A 22 -14.83 2.46 -2.53
N ILE A 23 -13.98 2.28 -3.54
CA ILE A 23 -12.55 2.06 -3.35
C ILE A 23 -11.94 3.37 -2.84
N ALA A 24 -11.07 3.30 -1.83
CA ALA A 24 -10.37 4.48 -1.34
C ALA A 24 -9.51 5.06 -2.48
N PRO A 25 -9.61 6.38 -2.78
CA PRO A 25 -8.96 6.96 -3.94
C PRO A 25 -7.43 6.91 -3.87
N CYS A 26 -6.87 6.73 -2.67
CA CYS A 26 -5.44 6.60 -2.44
C CYS A 26 -4.83 5.26 -2.90
N ILE A 27 -5.65 4.24 -3.16
CA ILE A 27 -5.17 2.91 -3.56
C ILE A 27 -4.42 2.97 -4.89
N VAL A 28 -4.68 3.99 -5.71
CA VAL A 28 -4.00 4.21 -6.99
C VAL A 28 -2.93 5.30 -6.91
N ASN A 29 -2.66 5.83 -5.72
CA ASN A 29 -1.63 6.85 -5.57
C ASN A 29 -0.27 6.23 -5.84
N TYR A 30 0.54 6.92 -6.67
CA TYR A 30 1.91 6.53 -6.99
C TYR A 30 2.08 5.23 -7.77
N GLU A 31 0.99 4.68 -8.29
CA GLU A 31 1.00 3.48 -9.12
C GLU A 31 1.32 3.79 -10.59
N PRO A 32 2.00 2.88 -11.33
CA PRO A 32 2.52 1.59 -10.89
C PRO A 32 3.86 1.70 -10.16
N ASN A 33 4.01 1.06 -8.99
CA ASN A 33 5.26 1.04 -8.22
C ASN A 33 5.65 -0.36 -7.66
N ASP A 34 5.13 -1.45 -8.23
CA ASP A 34 5.28 -2.84 -7.74
C ASP A 34 6.70 -3.46 -7.70
N TYR A 35 7.75 -2.73 -8.11
CA TYR A 35 9.12 -3.24 -8.14
C TYR A 35 10.17 -2.14 -8.19
N PHE A 36 11.43 -2.48 -7.85
CA PHE A 36 12.55 -1.52 -7.73
C PHE A 36 12.71 -0.55 -8.90
N ALA A 37 12.57 -1.02 -10.14
CA ALA A 37 12.74 -0.16 -11.34
C ALA A 37 11.55 0.78 -11.58
N LYS A 38 10.41 0.56 -10.91
CA LYS A 38 9.24 1.43 -10.89
C LYS A 38 9.05 2.18 -9.57
N ALA A 39 9.99 2.04 -8.64
CA ALA A 39 9.90 2.70 -7.35
C ALA A 39 9.70 4.22 -7.50
N THR A 40 8.67 4.72 -6.83
CA THR A 40 8.26 6.13 -6.86
C THR A 40 9.30 6.99 -6.14
N ASP A 41 9.73 8.06 -6.80
CA ASP A 41 10.62 9.07 -6.21
C ASP A 41 9.91 9.83 -5.09
N ILE A 42 10.48 9.78 -3.88
CA ILE A 42 9.97 10.48 -2.70
C ILE A 42 11.04 11.39 -2.08
N ASN A 43 10.56 12.46 -1.45
CA ASN A 43 11.39 13.38 -0.68
C ASN A 43 11.46 12.94 0.78
N THR A 44 12.63 13.11 1.40
CA THR A 44 12.77 12.97 2.86
C THR A 44 11.93 14.02 3.59
N ASN A 45 11.48 13.71 4.81
CA ASN A 45 10.67 14.61 5.65
C ASN A 45 9.32 15.03 5.03
N THR A 46 8.74 14.17 4.19
CA THR A 46 7.42 14.37 3.56
C THR A 46 6.55 13.14 3.83
N ASN A 47 5.27 13.34 4.14
CA ASN A 47 4.32 12.24 4.31
C ASN A 47 3.71 11.85 2.97
N TYR A 48 3.59 10.55 2.74
CA TYR A 48 2.95 9.96 1.57
C TYR A 48 1.79 9.08 2.05
N TYR A 49 0.66 9.16 1.35
CA TYR A 49 -0.56 8.41 1.65
C TYR A 49 -0.89 7.54 0.45
N ALA A 50 -0.98 6.23 0.65
CA ALA A 50 -1.22 5.21 -0.37
C ALA A 50 -1.94 4.02 0.25
N GLY A 51 -2.12 2.93 -0.50
CA GLY A 51 -2.64 1.71 0.10
C GLY A 51 -2.46 0.51 -0.79
N ILE A 52 -2.33 -0.65 -0.15
CA ILE A 52 -2.19 -1.94 -0.81
C ILE A 52 -3.57 -2.41 -1.28
N GLY A 53 -3.80 -2.36 -2.57
CA GLY A 53 -5.06 -2.66 -3.26
C GLY A 53 -5.26 -4.13 -3.64
N SER A 54 -4.21 -4.96 -3.61
CA SER A 54 -4.32 -6.40 -3.87
C SER A 54 -3.28 -7.20 -3.10
N SER A 55 -3.41 -8.52 -3.06
CA SER A 55 -2.41 -9.38 -2.41
C SER A 55 -1.06 -9.44 -3.13
N ALA A 56 -0.99 -8.96 -4.37
CA ALA A 56 0.22 -8.90 -5.18
C ALA A 56 0.84 -7.48 -5.23
N ASP A 57 0.09 -6.48 -4.80
CA ASP A 57 0.50 -5.08 -4.77
C ASP A 57 1.58 -4.88 -3.72
N LYS A 58 2.65 -4.20 -4.14
CA LYS A 58 3.75 -3.78 -3.27
C LYS A 58 4.14 -2.36 -3.60
N ASP A 59 4.06 -1.49 -2.63
CA ASP A 59 4.49 -0.11 -2.82
C ASP A 59 6.02 0.02 -2.69
N TYR A 60 6.73 0.21 -3.81
CA TYR A 60 8.15 0.58 -3.79
C TYR A 60 8.32 2.10 -3.91
N TYR A 61 9.10 2.66 -3.01
CA TYR A 61 9.54 4.05 -3.03
C TYR A 61 11.06 4.14 -3.04
N LYS A 62 11.61 5.27 -3.50
CA LYS A 62 13.04 5.55 -3.40
C LYS A 62 13.31 7.01 -3.03
N PHE A 63 14.33 7.22 -2.21
CA PHE A 63 14.82 8.55 -1.84
C PHE A 63 16.34 8.61 -1.95
N THR A 64 16.89 9.82 -2.02
CA THR A 64 18.34 10.04 -2.10
C THR A 64 18.82 10.87 -0.92
N LEU A 65 19.91 10.42 -0.30
CA LEU A 65 20.65 11.18 0.70
C LEU A 65 21.83 11.89 0.04
N ASN A 66 21.96 13.20 0.30
CA ASN A 66 23.07 14.01 -0.21
C ASN A 66 24.27 14.07 0.74
N SER A 67 24.08 13.68 1.99
CA SER A 67 25.11 13.66 3.03
C SER A 67 24.94 12.42 3.90
N LYS A 68 25.93 12.16 4.77
CA LYS A 68 25.82 11.08 5.76
C LYS A 68 24.70 11.43 6.75
N SER A 69 23.72 10.54 6.95
CA SER A 69 22.53 10.85 7.75
C SER A 69 22.07 9.69 8.63
N ASN A 70 21.36 10.01 9.72
CA ASN A 70 20.51 9.05 10.40
C ASN A 70 19.13 9.12 9.74
N VAL A 71 18.54 7.96 9.46
CA VAL A 71 17.25 7.85 8.79
C VAL A 71 16.30 7.06 9.67
N THR A 72 15.10 7.60 9.85
CA THR A 72 13.97 6.88 10.43
C THR A 72 12.87 6.86 9.39
N VAL A 73 12.38 5.66 9.07
CA VAL A 73 11.21 5.46 8.21
C VAL A 73 10.11 4.85 9.06
N THR A 74 8.92 5.42 8.99
CA THR A 74 7.75 4.97 9.76
C THR A 74 6.59 4.68 8.82
N LEU A 75 5.83 3.63 9.11
CA LEU A 75 4.56 3.32 8.47
C LEU A 75 3.47 3.35 9.55
N GLN A 76 2.40 4.11 9.33
CA GLN A 76 1.40 4.39 10.37
C GLN A 76 -0.02 4.17 9.84
N ASN A 77 -0.99 4.12 10.75
CA ASN A 77 -2.43 4.05 10.42
C ASN A 77 -2.86 2.80 9.62
N LEU A 78 -2.14 1.67 9.80
CA LEU A 78 -2.31 0.50 8.97
C LEU A 78 -3.74 -0.07 9.04
N PRO A 79 -4.42 -0.32 7.90
CA PRO A 79 -5.72 -0.98 7.90
C PRO A 79 -5.63 -2.51 8.09
N LYS A 80 -4.46 -3.10 7.79
CA LYS A 80 -4.14 -4.53 7.91
C LYS A 80 -2.68 -4.69 8.36
N ASN A 81 -2.23 -5.95 8.44
CA ASN A 81 -0.85 -6.26 8.76
C ASN A 81 0.06 -6.07 7.54
N TYR A 82 0.81 -4.96 7.56
CA TYR A 82 1.75 -4.56 6.54
C TYR A 82 3.16 -4.48 7.13
N ASP A 83 4.13 -4.95 6.37
CA ASP A 83 5.54 -4.92 6.72
C ASP A 83 6.22 -3.71 6.04
N LEU A 84 7.24 -3.16 6.70
CA LEU A 84 8.09 -2.09 6.18
C LEU A 84 9.51 -2.62 5.98
N ILE A 85 10.12 -2.36 4.82
CA ILE A 85 11.45 -2.88 4.48
C ILE A 85 12.28 -1.76 3.84
N ILE A 86 13.58 -1.69 4.16
CA ILE A 86 14.51 -0.75 3.53
C ILE A 86 15.61 -1.54 2.81
N TYR A 87 15.92 -1.14 1.59
CA TYR A 87 17.00 -1.67 0.78
C TYR A 87 18.01 -0.57 0.41
N ASN A 88 19.27 -0.96 0.20
CA ASN A 88 20.27 -0.08 -0.41
C ASN A 88 20.17 -0.10 -1.94
N ILE A 89 20.99 0.72 -2.62
CA ILE A 89 21.01 0.82 -4.09
C ILE A 89 21.32 -0.50 -4.81
N ALA A 90 22.06 -1.40 -4.16
CA ALA A 90 22.34 -2.74 -4.68
C ALA A 90 21.20 -3.74 -4.41
N GLN A 91 20.03 -3.26 -3.98
CA GLN A 91 18.84 -4.03 -3.65
C GLN A 91 19.07 -5.07 -2.54
N ASN A 92 20.07 -4.85 -1.67
CA ASN A 92 20.24 -5.64 -0.46
C ASN A 92 19.38 -5.05 0.65
N GLN A 93 18.63 -5.90 1.36
CA GLN A 93 17.85 -5.51 2.52
C GLN A 93 18.79 -5.04 3.63
N ILE A 94 18.56 -3.84 4.17
CA ILE A 94 19.34 -3.25 5.26
C ILE A 94 18.51 -2.95 6.51
N GLY A 95 17.19 -3.13 6.45
CA GLY A 95 16.30 -3.05 7.60
C GLY A 95 14.92 -3.62 7.27
N LYS A 96 14.23 -4.15 8.30
CA LYS A 96 12.85 -4.64 8.21
C LYS A 96 12.15 -4.44 9.55
N SER A 97 10.87 -4.07 9.50
CA SER A 97 9.92 -4.05 10.60
C SER A 97 8.66 -4.81 10.15
N ALA A 98 8.17 -5.71 10.98
CA ALA A 98 7.08 -6.65 10.66
C ALA A 98 6.28 -6.98 11.93
N LEU A 99 5.77 -5.95 12.60
CA LEU A 99 4.97 -6.12 13.79
C LEU A 99 3.58 -6.66 13.40
N GLY A 100 3.06 -7.58 14.21
CA GLY A 100 1.75 -8.17 13.92
C GLY A 100 0.60 -7.16 14.02
N GLY A 101 -0.48 -7.47 13.29
CA GLY A 101 -1.77 -6.77 13.43
C GLY A 101 -1.80 -5.47 12.64
N THR A 102 -2.16 -4.36 13.28
CA THR A 102 -2.17 -3.01 12.66
C THR A 102 -1.24 -2.07 13.40
N SER A 103 -0.19 -2.64 14.00
CA SER A 103 0.81 -1.89 14.75
C SER A 103 1.61 -1.02 13.79
N ASN A 104 1.97 0.19 14.18
CA ASN A 104 2.81 1.04 13.34
C ASN A 104 4.20 0.43 13.18
N GLU A 105 4.75 0.44 11.97
CA GLU A 105 6.11 -0.02 11.69
C GLU A 105 7.12 1.13 11.80
N SER A 106 8.35 0.82 12.21
CA SER A 106 9.43 1.80 12.27
C SER A 106 10.79 1.16 12.12
N ILE A 107 11.64 1.74 11.28
CA ILE A 107 13.03 1.35 11.10
C ILE A 107 13.91 2.57 11.30
N THR A 108 14.93 2.45 12.15
CA THR A 108 15.97 3.48 12.32
C THR A 108 17.32 2.93 11.91
N LEU A 109 17.98 3.62 10.98
CA LEU A 109 19.31 3.31 10.47
C LEU A 109 20.23 4.51 10.70
N ASN A 110 21.33 4.28 11.40
CA ASN A 110 22.28 5.35 11.71
C ASN A 110 23.40 5.40 10.68
N TYR A 111 23.90 6.61 10.42
CA TYR A 111 25.13 6.84 9.66
C TYR A 111 25.12 6.31 8.21
N LEU A 112 23.94 6.28 7.56
CA LEU A 112 23.82 5.93 6.15
C LEU A 112 24.63 6.90 5.30
N LYS A 113 25.38 6.36 4.34
CA LYS A 113 26.18 7.16 3.39
C LYS A 113 25.25 7.88 2.39
N PRO A 114 25.73 8.96 1.76
CA PRO A 114 25.05 9.53 0.60
C PRO A 114 24.77 8.46 -0.45
N GLY A 115 23.61 8.55 -1.11
CA GLY A 115 23.18 7.58 -2.10
C GLY A 115 21.67 7.35 -2.08
N THR A 116 21.21 6.49 -2.99
CA THR A 116 19.80 6.14 -3.14
C THR A 116 19.46 4.91 -2.31
N TYR A 117 18.29 4.95 -1.68
CA TYR A 117 17.73 3.88 -0.88
C TYR A 117 16.29 3.63 -1.30
N TYR A 118 15.83 2.40 -1.11
CA TYR A 118 14.46 2.01 -1.39
C TYR A 118 13.72 1.70 -0.10
N VAL A 119 12.43 2.04 -0.09
CA VAL A 119 11.46 1.63 0.94
C VAL A 119 10.43 0.77 0.26
N VAL A 120 10.07 -0.35 0.86
CA VAL A 120 9.02 -1.25 0.37
C VAL A 120 8.00 -1.43 1.47
N VAL A 121 6.74 -1.28 1.11
CA VAL A 121 5.58 -1.64 1.94
C VAL A 121 4.88 -2.82 1.28
N GLU A 122 4.63 -3.88 2.04
CA GLU A 122 3.95 -5.06 1.53
C GLU A 122 3.00 -5.66 2.56
N GLY A 123 1.95 -6.33 2.09
CA GLY A 123 1.04 -7.04 2.97
C GLY A 123 1.60 -8.35 3.51
N TYR A 124 1.62 -8.53 4.85
CA TYR A 124 1.95 -9.81 5.45
C TYR A 124 0.97 -10.90 4.94
N ASN A 125 1.50 -11.97 4.36
CA ASN A 125 0.72 -13.03 3.70
C ASN A 125 -0.32 -12.52 2.70
N GLY A 126 0.00 -11.43 1.98
CA GLY A 126 -0.88 -10.85 0.96
C GLY A 126 -2.08 -10.10 1.53
N ASN A 127 -1.99 -9.59 2.77
CA ASN A 127 -3.00 -8.70 3.31
C ASN A 127 -3.12 -7.41 2.48
N PHE A 128 -4.35 -6.98 2.22
CA PHE A 128 -4.65 -5.75 1.49
C PHE A 128 -6.00 -5.18 1.96
N ASP A 129 -6.26 -3.89 1.69
CA ASP A 129 -7.55 -3.25 2.01
C ASP A 129 -7.87 -2.17 0.97
N ILE A 130 -8.84 -2.45 0.10
CA ILE A 130 -9.25 -1.52 -0.97
C ILE A 130 -10.06 -0.31 -0.44
N ASN A 131 -10.46 -0.30 0.83
CA ASN A 131 -11.34 0.73 1.39
C ASN A 131 -10.60 1.69 2.32
N ARG A 132 -9.33 1.43 2.66
CA ARG A 132 -8.54 2.26 3.59
C ARG A 132 -7.08 2.37 3.18
N CYS A 133 -6.54 3.57 3.32
CA CYS A 133 -5.14 3.90 3.11
C CYS A 133 -4.32 3.71 4.40
N TYR A 134 -2.99 3.69 4.24
CA TYR A 134 -2.04 3.99 5.32
C TYR A 134 -1.51 5.44 5.20
#